data_AF-A0A7S3ZU07-F1
#
_entry.id   AF-A0A7S3ZU07-F1
#
_cell.length_a   1.000
_cell.length_b   1.000
_cell.length_c   1.000
_cell.angle_alpha   90.00
_cell.angle_beta   90.00
_cell.angle_gamma   90.00
#
_symmetry.space_group_name_H-M   'P 1'
#
loop_
_entity.id
_entity.type
_entity.pdbx_description
1 polymer ?
#
loop_
_entity_poly.entity_id
_entity_poly.type
_entity_poly.pdbx_seq_one_letter_code
_entity_poly.pdbx_strand_id
1 'polypeptide(L)'
;MKTWAGYARRAGPYTLIILVLLFVVGQGLLVYGDFFLLNWASKKPRQQRKTKYLKAYAVIAACLLVVAVTRASSFFCWTIKAANVLHNDAVSRVLRAPLWWHHATPRGQVLNRLSQDVGNVDELLAQALFDMTQLGIMMLSVVVTACVALPWMCLVLPLLLYVFLRHKRFVGASMTELKRLEAITKSPAVGIFSDTLHGLTATRAFRGEAKAEGALLGALDKNARSWFWWLLSQRYLGFYLDAICVTFLACLLVATILLRNHHQPQILALALLYAVQLAGTFQWTVRQHALAESFMASVAVWKSNLRRLTRSTRQCPCDCVCSMV
;
A
#
# COMPACT_ATOMS: atom_id res chain seq x y z
N MET A 1 -10.32 5.07 -9.82
CA MET A 1 -10.24 6.48 -9.37
C MET A 1 -11.46 6.96 -8.57
N LYS A 2 -12.71 6.74 -9.00
CA LYS A 2 -13.92 7.20 -8.26
C LYS A 2 -14.06 6.64 -6.84
N THR A 3 -13.48 5.47 -6.56
CA THR A 3 -13.47 4.80 -5.25
C THR A 3 -12.53 5.45 -4.26
N TRP A 4 -11.29 5.74 -4.67
CA TRP A 4 -10.28 6.49 -3.90
C TRP A 4 -10.75 7.88 -3.51
N ALA A 5 -11.26 8.65 -4.47
CA ALA A 5 -11.82 9.98 -4.20
C ALA A 5 -13.02 9.91 -3.25
N GLY A 6 -13.83 8.84 -3.31
CA GLY A 6 -14.93 8.60 -2.39
C GLY A 6 -14.47 8.27 -0.97
N TYR A 7 -13.39 7.49 -0.82
CA TYR A 7 -12.79 7.18 0.48
C TYR A 7 -12.21 8.45 1.12
N ALA A 8 -11.42 9.20 0.35
CA ALA A 8 -10.78 10.43 0.82
C ALA A 8 -11.78 11.55 1.19
N ARG A 9 -12.84 11.74 0.38
CA ARG A 9 -13.89 12.73 0.68
C ARG A 9 -14.69 12.42 1.93
N ARG A 10 -14.84 11.15 2.30
CA ARG A 10 -15.65 10.71 3.45
C ARG A 10 -15.00 11.02 4.79
N ALA A 11 -13.67 11.00 4.85
CA ALA A 11 -12.94 11.42 6.03
C ALA A 11 -12.84 12.95 6.17
N GLY A 12 -12.88 13.65 5.03
CA GLY A 12 -12.93 15.11 4.92
C GLY A 12 -11.85 15.63 3.97
N PRO A 13 -12.18 16.44 2.95
CA PRO A 13 -11.19 16.94 2.00
C PRO A 13 -10.21 17.92 2.65
N TYR A 14 -10.67 18.79 3.56
CA TYR A 14 -9.81 19.73 4.27
C TYR A 14 -8.80 19.02 5.19
N THR A 15 -9.24 17.99 5.91
CA THR A 15 -8.35 17.18 6.76
C THR A 15 -7.28 16.45 5.94
N LEU A 16 -7.61 16.02 4.71
CA LEU A 16 -6.63 15.40 3.82
C LEU A 16 -5.57 16.41 3.36
N ILE A 17 -5.98 17.62 2.99
CA ILE A 17 -5.05 18.68 2.56
C ILE A 17 -4.09 19.02 3.71
N ILE A 18 -4.63 19.23 4.92
CA ILE A 18 -3.82 19.51 6.12
C ILE A 18 -2.84 18.38 6.38
N LEU A 19 -3.28 17.13 6.26
CA LEU A 19 -2.44 15.94 6.45
C LEU A 19 -1.32 15.87 5.41
N VAL A 20 -1.61 16.05 4.12
CA VAL A 20 -0.56 16.08 3.08
C VAL A 20 0.45 17.19 3.37
N LEU A 21 -0.01 18.37 3.74
CA LEU A 21 0.84 19.52 4.06
C LEU A 21 1.72 19.22 5.28
N LEU A 22 1.17 18.58 6.31
CA LEU A 22 1.90 18.14 7.51
C LEU A 22 3.00 17.12 7.18
N PHE A 23 2.74 16.17 6.27
CA PHE A 23 3.77 15.23 5.82
C PHE A 23 4.89 15.92 5.02
N VAL A 24 4.53 16.85 4.12
CA VAL A 24 5.52 17.62 3.34
C VAL A 24 6.39 18.48 4.26
N VAL A 25 5.79 19.19 5.23
CA VAL A 25 6.52 19.98 6.22
C VAL A 25 7.40 19.09 7.09
N GLY A 26 6.90 17.95 7.54
CA GLY A 26 7.68 16.98 8.32
C GLY A 26 8.90 16.47 7.55
N GLN A 27 8.72 16.12 6.27
CA GLN A 27 9.84 15.68 5.43
C GLN A 27 10.82 16.82 5.16
N GLY A 28 10.33 18.04 4.90
CA GLY A 28 11.19 19.21 4.70
C GLY A 28 12.03 19.54 5.94
N LEU A 29 11.44 19.44 7.14
CA LEU A 29 12.16 19.63 8.40
C LEU A 29 13.24 18.56 8.60
N LEU A 30 12.99 17.31 8.17
CA LEU A 30 13.95 16.21 8.26
C LEU A 30 15.16 16.49 7.36
N VAL A 31 14.91 16.83 6.09
CA VAL A 31 15.95 17.22 5.12
C VAL A 31 16.75 18.43 5.62
N TYR A 32 16.06 19.43 6.20
CA TYR A 32 16.73 20.58 6.79
C TYR A 32 17.60 20.19 7.99
N GLY A 33 17.13 19.29 8.86
CA GLY A 33 17.89 18.78 9.99
C GLY A 33 19.19 18.08 9.56
N ASP A 34 19.11 17.22 8.54
CA ASP A 34 20.27 16.53 7.98
C ASP A 34 21.25 17.51 7.31
N PHE A 35 20.74 18.49 6.56
CA PHE A 35 21.56 19.54 5.96
C PHE A 35 22.26 20.40 7.03
N PHE A 36 21.55 20.77 8.10
CA PHE A 36 22.11 21.51 9.22
C PHE A 36 23.23 20.71 9.90
N LEU A 37 23.03 19.41 10.10
CA LEU A 37 24.03 18.51 10.67
C LEU A 37 25.29 18.44 9.80
N LEU A 38 25.14 18.29 8.48
CA LEU A 38 26.27 18.29 7.53
C LEU A 38 27.05 19.62 7.52
N ASN A 39 26.33 20.74 7.61
CA ASN A 39 26.96 22.06 7.71
C ASN A 39 27.70 22.23 9.05
N TRP A 40 27.14 21.73 10.16
CA TRP A 40 27.80 21.72 11.47
C TRP A 40 29.07 20.85 11.45
N ALA A 41 28.99 19.65 10.86
CA ALA A 41 30.12 18.74 10.69
C ALA A 41 31.25 19.32 9.82
N SER A 42 30.93 20.23 8.89
CA SER A 42 31.93 20.89 8.03
C SER A 42 32.69 22.05 8.70
N LYS A 43 32.31 22.49 9.91
CA LYS A 43 32.99 23.62 10.59
C LYS A 43 34.29 23.19 11.27
N LYS A 44 35.20 24.16 11.50
CA LYS A 44 36.47 23.92 12.23
C LYS A 44 36.20 23.34 13.64
N PRO A 45 37.07 22.46 14.18
CA PRO A 45 36.83 21.80 15.47
C PRO A 45 36.53 22.74 16.65
N ARG A 46 37.20 23.90 16.70
CA ARG A 46 36.95 24.94 17.73
C ARG A 46 35.53 25.52 17.66
N GLN A 47 34.94 25.61 16.47
CA GLN A 47 33.57 26.10 16.26
C GLN A 47 32.54 25.00 16.51
N GLN A 48 32.87 23.73 16.25
CA GLN A 48 32.00 22.59 16.52
C GLN A 48 31.70 22.44 18.02
N ARG A 49 32.68 22.69 18.89
CA ARG A 49 32.51 22.65 20.36
C ARG A 49 31.61 23.76 20.93
N LYS A 50 31.17 24.74 20.12
CA LYS A 50 30.26 25.79 20.61
C LYS A 50 28.89 25.21 20.92
N THR A 51 28.43 25.40 22.15
CA THR A 51 27.12 24.95 22.64
C THR A 51 25.93 25.48 21.83
N LYS A 52 26.11 26.59 21.09
CA LYS A 52 25.07 27.16 20.19
C LYS A 52 24.58 26.17 19.14
N TYR A 53 25.47 25.42 18.48
CA TYR A 53 25.09 24.46 17.44
C TYR A 53 24.40 23.23 18.02
N LEU A 54 24.89 22.74 19.16
CA LEU A 54 24.26 21.64 19.89
C LEU A 54 22.83 22.01 20.32
N LYS A 55 22.64 23.20 20.91
CA LYS A 55 21.30 23.69 21.31
C LYS A 55 20.38 23.84 20.10
N ALA A 56 20.87 24.41 19.00
CA ALA A 56 20.07 24.56 17.78
C ALA A 56 19.65 23.19 17.20
N TYR A 57 20.56 22.22 17.13
CA TYR A 57 20.23 20.87 16.66
C TYR A 57 19.26 20.16 17.60
N ALA A 58 19.42 20.32 18.92
CA ALA A 58 18.48 19.76 19.90
C ALA A 58 17.05 20.32 19.73
N VAL A 59 16.91 21.61 19.42
CA VAL A 59 15.61 22.22 19.10
C VAL A 59 15.03 21.63 17.81
N ILE A 60 15.84 21.51 16.74
CA ILE A 60 15.40 20.91 15.48
C ILE A 60 14.93 19.45 15.70
N ALA A 61 15.69 18.67 16.46
CA ALA A 61 15.34 17.29 16.80
C ALA A 61 14.05 17.20 17.64
N ALA A 62 13.86 18.10 18.62
CA ALA A 62 12.63 18.17 19.39
C ALA A 62 11.42 18.53 18.51
N CYS A 63 11.57 19.51 17.60
CA CYS A 63 10.53 19.85 16.63
C CYS A 63 10.21 18.67 15.71
N LEU A 64 11.22 17.94 15.23
CA LEU A 64 11.04 16.74 14.41
C LEU A 64 10.25 15.66 15.15
N LEU A 65 10.55 15.41 16.43
CA LEU A 65 9.82 14.46 17.25
C LEU A 65 8.34 14.84 17.37
N VAL A 66 8.06 16.11 17.70
CA VAL A 66 6.69 16.62 17.84
C VAL A 66 5.93 16.50 16.51
N VAL A 67 6.54 16.89 15.39
CA VAL A 67 5.91 16.77 14.06
C VAL A 67 5.70 15.30 13.68
N ALA A 68 6.65 14.41 13.98
CA ALA A 68 6.53 12.98 13.67
C ALA A 68 5.36 12.33 14.43
N VAL A 69 5.23 12.60 15.73
CA VAL A 69 4.11 12.11 16.55
C VAL A 69 2.79 12.70 16.04
N THR A 70 2.73 14.02 15.84
CA THR A 70 1.52 14.70 15.36
C THR A 70 1.08 14.14 14.00
N ARG A 71 2.03 13.89 13.10
CA ARG A 71 1.80 13.31 11.77
C ARG A 71 1.22 11.90 11.85
N ALA A 72 1.83 11.03 12.66
CA ALA A 72 1.35 9.67 12.85
C ALA A 72 -0.06 9.66 13.48
N SER A 73 -0.25 10.37 14.59
CA SER A 73 -1.55 10.44 15.28
C SER A 73 -2.65 11.02 14.39
N SER A 74 -2.37 12.09 13.64
CA SER A 74 -3.33 12.70 12.71
C SER A 74 -3.71 11.74 11.58
N PHE A 75 -2.74 10.98 11.06
CA PHE A 75 -3.00 10.00 10.01
C PHE A 75 -3.90 8.88 10.48
N PHE A 76 -3.58 8.26 11.63
CA PHE A 76 -4.40 7.18 12.17
C PHE A 76 -5.79 7.66 12.61
N CYS A 77 -5.91 8.87 13.16
CA CYS A 77 -7.22 9.46 13.46
C CYS A 77 -8.04 9.65 12.17
N TRP A 78 -7.41 10.12 11.09
CA TRP A 78 -8.06 10.27 9.79
C TRP A 78 -8.50 8.92 9.20
N THR A 79 -7.67 7.87 9.28
CA THR A 79 -8.04 6.53 8.78
C THR A 79 -9.15 5.91 9.62
N ILE A 80 -9.13 6.04 10.95
CA ILE A 80 -10.20 5.56 11.84
C ILE A 80 -11.52 6.26 11.49
N LYS A 81 -11.50 7.58 11.25
CA LYS A 81 -12.70 8.31 10.81
C LYS A 81 -13.20 7.80 9.46
N ALA A 82 -12.30 7.55 8.51
CA ALA A 82 -12.64 7.00 7.20
C ALA A 82 -13.28 5.60 7.30
N ALA A 83 -12.66 4.73 8.11
CA ALA A 83 -13.10 3.38 8.44
C ALA A 83 -14.50 3.40 9.07
N ASN A 84 -14.73 4.21 10.10
CA ASN A 84 -16.03 4.34 10.76
C ASN A 84 -17.15 4.78 9.79
N VAL A 85 -16.87 5.75 8.92
CA VAL A 85 -17.84 6.18 7.90
C VAL A 85 -18.12 5.07 6.89
N LEU A 86 -17.10 4.30 6.51
CA LEU A 86 -17.26 3.17 5.59
C LEU A 86 -18.06 2.03 6.25
N HIS A 87 -17.75 1.70 7.50
CA HIS A 87 -18.44 0.70 8.31
C HIS A 87 -19.91 1.06 8.54
N ASN A 88 -20.20 2.31 8.93
CA ASN A 88 -21.58 2.76 9.14
C ASN A 88 -22.40 2.79 7.83
N ASP A 89 -21.79 3.21 6.71
CA ASP A 89 -22.41 3.14 5.38
C ASP A 89 -22.64 1.69 4.94
N ALA A 90 -21.73 0.79 5.28
CA ALA A 90 -21.83 -0.65 5.04
C ALA A 90 -23.01 -1.27 5.81
N VAL A 91 -23.03 -1.09 7.14
CA VAL A 91 -24.08 -1.61 8.02
C VAL A 91 -25.44 -1.01 7.67
N SER A 92 -25.53 0.30 7.46
CA SER A 92 -26.82 0.93 7.10
C SER A 92 -27.38 0.40 5.78
N ARG A 93 -26.54 -0.01 4.81
CA ARG A 93 -27.03 -0.59 3.56
C ARG A 93 -27.52 -2.02 3.72
N VAL A 94 -26.85 -2.79 4.58
CA VAL A 94 -27.28 -4.15 4.92
C VAL A 94 -28.62 -4.09 5.66
N LEU A 95 -28.79 -3.17 6.62
CA LEU A 95 -30.06 -2.99 7.35
C LEU A 95 -31.22 -2.49 6.47
N ARG A 96 -30.92 -1.70 5.44
CA ARG A 96 -31.92 -1.19 4.48
C ARG A 96 -32.13 -2.12 3.28
N ALA A 97 -31.50 -3.29 3.27
CA ALA A 97 -31.68 -4.24 2.18
C ALA A 97 -33.09 -4.86 2.24
N PRO A 98 -33.69 -5.22 1.09
CA PRO A 98 -35.01 -5.83 1.08
C PRO A 98 -35.00 -7.21 1.74
N LEU A 99 -36.16 -7.62 2.27
CA LEU A 99 -36.30 -8.90 2.97
C LEU A 99 -35.86 -10.09 2.12
N TRP A 100 -36.19 -10.10 0.81
CA TRP A 100 -35.78 -11.17 -0.10
C TRP A 100 -34.25 -11.34 -0.19
N TRP A 101 -33.48 -10.26 -0.06
CA TRP A 101 -32.02 -10.34 -0.06
C TRP A 101 -31.50 -11.02 1.21
N HIS A 102 -32.14 -10.77 2.35
CA HIS A 102 -31.82 -11.43 3.61
C HIS A 102 -32.19 -12.92 3.62
N HIS A 103 -33.20 -13.32 2.86
CA HIS A 103 -33.55 -14.74 2.67
C HIS A 103 -32.60 -15.44 1.69
N ALA A 104 -32.20 -14.75 0.62
CA ALA A 104 -31.32 -15.31 -0.41
C ALA A 104 -29.83 -15.37 0.02
N THR A 105 -29.39 -14.49 0.92
CA THR A 105 -27.97 -14.38 1.31
C THR A 105 -27.72 -15.07 2.65
N PRO A 106 -26.79 -16.05 2.73
CA PRO A 106 -26.43 -16.69 3.99
C PRO A 106 -25.90 -15.68 5.00
N ARG A 107 -26.47 -15.65 6.22
CA ARG A 107 -26.06 -14.72 7.29
C ARG A 107 -24.56 -14.80 7.59
N GLY A 108 -23.98 -16.01 7.54
CA GLY A 108 -22.54 -16.23 7.74
C GLY A 108 -21.66 -15.57 6.68
N GLN A 109 -22.11 -15.47 5.43
CA GLN A 109 -21.35 -14.80 4.37
C GLN A 109 -21.34 -13.27 4.58
N VAL A 110 -22.46 -12.71 5.03
CA VAL A 110 -22.55 -11.28 5.36
C VAL A 110 -21.67 -10.95 6.55
N LEU A 111 -21.73 -11.77 7.61
CA LEU A 111 -20.89 -11.59 8.79
C LEU A 111 -19.41 -11.73 8.44
N ASN A 112 -19.01 -12.76 7.69
CA ASN A 112 -17.61 -12.96 7.31
C ASN A 112 -17.08 -11.77 6.50
N ARG A 113 -17.89 -11.18 5.60
CA ARG A 113 -17.49 -9.99 4.85
C ARG A 113 -17.39 -8.73 5.71
N LEU A 114 -18.35 -8.51 6.62
CA LEU A 114 -18.31 -7.36 7.52
C LEU A 114 -17.19 -7.46 8.56
N SER A 115 -16.84 -8.67 9.03
CA SER A 115 -15.77 -8.87 10.00
C SER A 115 -14.39 -8.93 9.33
N GLN A 116 -14.24 -9.69 8.25
CA GLN A 116 -12.93 -9.95 7.64
C GLN A 116 -12.55 -8.89 6.60
N ASP A 117 -13.44 -8.52 5.68
CA ASP A 117 -13.07 -7.54 4.64
C ASP A 117 -13.00 -6.11 5.18
N VAL A 118 -13.89 -5.73 6.11
CA VAL A 118 -13.80 -4.42 6.79
C VAL A 118 -12.64 -4.40 7.78
N GLY A 119 -12.42 -5.48 8.54
CA GLY A 119 -11.26 -5.57 9.45
C GLY A 119 -9.91 -5.43 8.72
N ASN A 120 -9.75 -6.09 7.58
CA ASN A 120 -8.55 -5.94 6.73
C ASN A 120 -8.37 -4.50 6.20
N VAL A 121 -9.47 -3.77 5.99
CA VAL A 121 -9.44 -2.37 5.54
C VAL A 121 -9.13 -1.41 6.69
N ASP A 122 -9.49 -1.76 7.91
CA ASP A 122 -9.26 -0.90 9.06
C ASP A 122 -7.81 -0.99 9.54
N GLU A 123 -7.22 -2.19 9.54
CA GLU A 123 -5.85 -2.42 10.02
C GLU A 123 -4.82 -2.40 8.89
N LEU A 124 -4.94 -3.31 7.92
CA LEU A 124 -3.91 -3.53 6.89
C LEU A 124 -3.86 -2.41 5.86
N LEU A 125 -5.02 -1.90 5.43
CA LEU A 125 -5.04 -0.75 4.50
C LEU A 125 -4.54 0.52 5.19
N ALA A 126 -4.89 0.77 6.46
CA ALA A 126 -4.39 1.97 7.16
C ALA A 126 -2.86 1.97 7.24
N GLN A 127 -2.27 0.83 7.61
CA GLN A 127 -0.81 0.68 7.62
C GLN A 127 -0.20 0.83 6.22
N ALA A 128 -0.77 0.16 5.21
CA ALA A 128 -0.27 0.27 3.84
C ALA A 128 -0.33 1.70 3.28
N LEU A 129 -1.40 2.46 3.60
CA LEU A 129 -1.53 3.85 3.20
C LEU A 129 -0.55 4.76 3.95
N PHE A 130 -0.32 4.51 5.23
CA PHE A 130 0.66 5.26 6.01
C PHE A 130 2.07 5.09 5.41
N ASP A 131 2.49 3.85 5.18
CA ASP A 131 3.79 3.56 4.58
C ASP A 131 3.89 4.14 3.16
N MET A 132 2.85 3.96 2.34
CA MET A 132 2.83 4.47 0.96
C MET A 132 2.96 6.01 0.93
N THR A 133 2.28 6.72 1.83
CA THR A 133 2.34 8.20 1.88
C THR A 133 3.65 8.70 2.45
N GLN A 134 4.12 8.11 3.56
CA GLN A 134 5.40 8.47 4.17
C GLN A 134 6.57 8.23 3.22
N LEU A 135 6.67 7.00 2.70
CA LEU A 135 7.79 6.64 1.84
C LEU A 135 7.68 7.29 0.47
N GLY A 136 6.46 7.49 -0.06
CA GLY A 136 6.27 8.23 -1.31
C GLY A 136 6.77 9.68 -1.23
N ILE A 137 6.51 10.38 -0.12
CA ILE A 137 6.99 11.75 0.11
C ILE A 137 8.50 11.77 0.35
N MET A 138 9.02 10.77 1.05
CA MET A 138 10.46 10.58 1.21
C MET A 138 11.15 10.35 -0.14
N MET A 139 10.62 9.50 -1.03
CA MET A 139 11.13 9.27 -2.39
C MET A 139 11.19 10.58 -3.17
N LEU A 140 10.10 11.36 -3.11
CA LEU A 140 10.03 12.65 -3.76
C LEU A 140 11.12 13.60 -3.23
N SER A 141 11.37 13.59 -1.91
CA SER A 141 12.44 14.39 -1.31
C SER A 141 13.83 13.97 -1.79
N VAL A 142 14.08 12.68 -2.02
CA VAL A 142 15.35 12.19 -2.59
C VAL A 142 15.54 12.74 -4.01
N VAL A 143 14.51 12.63 -4.85
CA VAL A 143 14.56 13.13 -6.23
C VAL A 143 14.76 14.64 -6.26
N VAL A 144 14.03 15.39 -5.44
CA VAL A 144 14.17 16.85 -5.34
C VAL A 144 15.58 17.23 -4.87
N THR A 145 16.10 16.57 -3.83
CA THR A 145 17.45 16.83 -3.31
C THR A 145 18.50 16.54 -4.37
N ALA A 146 18.36 15.46 -5.15
CA ALA A 146 19.25 15.14 -6.25
C ALA A 146 19.19 16.18 -7.39
N CYS A 147 18.00 16.66 -7.75
CA CYS A 147 17.83 17.71 -8.76
C CYS A 147 18.41 19.07 -8.32
N VAL A 148 18.27 19.42 -7.03
CA VAL A 148 18.85 20.64 -6.46
C VAL A 148 20.37 20.54 -6.38
N ALA A 149 20.90 19.36 -6.03
CA ALA A 149 22.34 19.11 -6.00
C ALA A 149 22.95 19.19 -7.41
N LEU A 150 22.28 18.55 -8.38
CA LEU A 150 22.78 18.35 -9.74
C LEU A 150 21.62 18.49 -10.74
N PRO A 151 21.42 19.68 -11.34
CA PRO A 151 20.33 19.93 -12.29
C PRO A 151 20.33 18.99 -13.51
N TRP A 152 21.49 18.48 -13.91
CA TRP A 152 21.65 17.50 -14.99
C TRP A 152 20.87 16.19 -14.75
N MET A 153 20.61 15.81 -13.49
CA MET A 153 19.83 14.61 -13.16
C MET A 153 18.38 14.70 -13.66
N CYS A 154 17.86 15.91 -13.92
CA CYS A 154 16.55 16.12 -14.53
C CYS A 154 16.43 15.51 -15.93
N LEU A 155 17.53 15.29 -16.65
CA LEU A 155 17.52 14.62 -17.96
C LEU A 155 17.45 13.09 -17.84
N VAL A 156 18.07 12.52 -16.80
CA VAL A 156 18.12 11.07 -16.58
C VAL A 156 16.81 10.54 -15.97
N LEU A 157 16.20 11.32 -15.08
CA LEU A 157 14.98 10.93 -14.35
C LEU A 157 13.80 10.52 -15.26
N PRO A 158 13.44 11.26 -16.33
CA PRO A 158 12.36 10.87 -17.23
C PRO A 158 12.60 9.51 -17.91
N LEU A 159 13.84 9.22 -18.29
CA LEU A 159 14.22 7.95 -18.91
C LEU A 159 14.03 6.78 -17.92
N LEU A 160 14.54 6.93 -16.69
CA LEU A 160 14.37 5.92 -15.64
C LEU A 160 12.89 5.73 -15.28
N LEU A 161 12.12 6.81 -15.21
CA LEU A 161 10.68 6.77 -14.95
C LEU A 161 9.93 6.05 -16.08
N TYR A 162 10.30 6.27 -17.34
CA TYR A 162 9.73 5.56 -18.47
C TYR A 162 10.01 4.05 -18.40
N VAL A 163 11.26 3.66 -18.12
CA VAL A 163 11.65 2.25 -17.95
C VAL A 163 10.86 1.60 -16.80
N PHE A 164 10.75 2.30 -15.67
CA PHE A 164 9.95 1.88 -14.52
C PHE A 164 8.48 1.66 -14.91
N LEU A 165 7.83 2.64 -15.55
CA LEU A 165 6.41 2.54 -15.92
C LEU A 165 6.16 1.40 -16.89
N ARG A 166 7.07 1.17 -17.85
CA ARG A 166 6.99 0.05 -18.80
C ARG A 166 7.08 -1.30 -18.07
N HIS A 167 8.08 -1.49 -17.21
CA HIS A 167 8.24 -2.73 -16.46
C HIS A 167 7.08 -2.97 -15.48
N LYS A 168 6.67 -1.93 -14.73
CA LYS A 168 5.52 -2.02 -13.81
C LYS A 168 4.24 -2.44 -14.54
N ARG A 169 3.99 -1.91 -15.75
CA ARG A 169 2.81 -2.31 -16.54
C ARG A 169 2.90 -3.75 -17.02
N PHE A 170 4.03 -4.16 -17.58
CA PHE A 170 4.23 -5.50 -18.11
C PHE A 170 4.12 -6.56 -17.00
N VAL A 171 4.90 -6.41 -15.93
CA VAL A 171 4.91 -7.37 -14.83
C VAL A 171 3.61 -7.30 -14.02
N GLY A 172 3.04 -6.09 -13.85
CA GLY A 172 1.79 -5.90 -13.12
C GLY A 172 0.60 -6.66 -13.73
N ALA A 173 0.51 -6.73 -15.06
CA ALA A 173 -0.51 -7.53 -15.74
C ALA A 173 -0.34 -9.02 -15.39
N SER A 174 0.87 -9.57 -15.54
CA SER A 174 1.17 -10.97 -15.21
C SER A 174 0.93 -11.29 -13.73
N MET A 175 1.33 -10.40 -12.82
CA MET A 175 1.12 -10.57 -11.37
C MET A 175 -0.37 -10.64 -11.02
N THR A 176 -1.20 -9.87 -11.71
CA THR A 176 -2.65 -9.85 -11.48
C THR A 176 -3.29 -11.18 -11.88
N GLU A 177 -2.94 -11.71 -13.05
CA GLU A 177 -3.44 -13.01 -13.51
C GLU A 177 -2.91 -14.17 -12.65
N LEU A 178 -1.64 -14.12 -12.22
CA LEU A 178 -1.09 -15.10 -11.28
C LEU A 178 -1.82 -15.07 -9.93
N LYS A 179 -2.17 -13.88 -9.44
CA LYS A 179 -2.95 -13.74 -8.20
C LYS A 179 -4.37 -14.29 -8.35
N ARG A 180 -4.97 -14.11 -9.54
CA ARG A 180 -6.27 -14.70 -9.87
C ARG A 180 -6.18 -16.23 -9.93
N LEU A 181 -5.11 -16.76 -10.53
CA LEU A 181 -4.88 -18.20 -10.61
C LEU A 181 -4.72 -18.82 -9.21
N GLU A 182 -3.95 -18.18 -8.33
CA GLU A 182 -3.82 -18.56 -6.91
C GLU A 182 -5.19 -18.58 -6.20
N ALA A 183 -6.02 -17.57 -6.42
CA ALA A 183 -7.35 -17.54 -5.82
C ALA A 183 -8.26 -18.70 -6.31
N ILE A 184 -8.15 -19.06 -7.60
CA ILE A 184 -8.92 -20.16 -8.21
C ILE A 184 -8.42 -21.52 -7.68
N THR A 185 -7.10 -21.74 -7.58
CA THR A 185 -6.52 -23.01 -7.13
C THR A 185 -6.66 -23.24 -5.63
N LYS A 186 -6.81 -22.17 -4.84
CA LYS A 186 -7.08 -22.26 -3.40
C LYS A 186 -8.46 -22.85 -3.08
N SER A 187 -9.49 -22.51 -3.84
CA SER A 187 -10.88 -22.91 -3.53
C SER A 187 -11.10 -24.43 -3.49
N PRO A 188 -10.58 -25.24 -4.44
CA PRO A 188 -10.68 -26.70 -4.38
C PRO A 188 -10.01 -27.31 -3.15
N ALA A 189 -8.85 -26.80 -2.73
CA ALA A 189 -8.13 -27.33 -1.57
C ALA A 189 -8.93 -27.16 -0.28
N VAL A 190 -9.56 -25.99 -0.10
CA VAL A 190 -10.46 -25.72 1.05
C VAL A 190 -11.74 -26.57 0.95
N GLY A 191 -12.30 -26.74 -0.25
CA GLY A 191 -13.47 -27.57 -0.48
C GLY A 191 -13.25 -29.05 -0.10
N ILE A 192 -12.19 -29.67 -0.63
CA ILE A 192 -11.84 -31.07 -0.33
C ILE A 192 -11.63 -31.28 1.17
N PHE A 193 -10.95 -30.33 1.83
CA PHE A 193 -10.75 -30.36 3.27
C PHE A 193 -12.08 -30.31 4.04
N SER A 194 -12.98 -29.40 3.66
CA SER A 194 -14.32 -29.28 4.26
C SER A 194 -15.15 -30.55 4.06
N ASP A 195 -15.15 -31.12 2.86
CA ASP A 195 -15.90 -32.32 2.51
C ASP A 195 -15.39 -33.53 3.29
N THR A 196 -14.07 -33.62 3.48
CA THR A 196 -13.44 -34.70 4.27
C THR A 196 -13.76 -34.57 5.75
N LEU A 197 -13.86 -33.35 6.30
CA LEU A 197 -14.30 -33.13 7.68
C LEU A 197 -15.77 -33.55 7.89
N HIS A 198 -16.65 -33.17 6.97
CA HIS A 198 -18.06 -33.57 7.05
C HIS A 198 -18.29 -35.07 6.82
N GLY A 199 -17.50 -35.68 5.93
CA GLY A 199 -17.57 -37.10 5.57
C GLY A 199 -16.63 -38.01 6.37
N LEU A 200 -16.01 -37.53 7.46
CA LEU A 200 -14.89 -38.21 8.12
C LEU A 200 -15.21 -39.65 8.56
N THR A 201 -16.39 -39.87 9.11
CA THR A 201 -16.86 -41.20 9.54
C THR A 201 -17.02 -42.15 8.36
N ALA A 202 -17.60 -41.67 7.25
CA ALA A 202 -17.74 -42.45 6.03
C ALA A 202 -16.37 -42.78 5.41
N THR A 203 -15.47 -41.80 5.33
CA THR A 203 -14.11 -42.02 4.79
C THR A 203 -13.36 -43.08 5.59
N ARG A 204 -13.46 -43.08 6.93
CA ARG A 204 -12.86 -44.10 7.80
C ARG A 204 -13.53 -45.46 7.66
N ALA A 205 -14.87 -45.50 7.58
CA ALA A 205 -15.62 -46.75 7.42
C ALA A 205 -15.25 -47.49 6.13
N PHE A 206 -14.99 -46.76 5.05
CA PHE A 206 -14.60 -47.31 3.74
C PHE A 206 -13.07 -47.40 3.53
N ARG A 207 -12.24 -47.10 4.53
CA ARG A 207 -10.76 -47.08 4.43
C ARG A 207 -10.24 -46.21 3.27
N GLY A 208 -10.89 -45.06 3.07
CA GLY A 208 -10.62 -44.13 1.96
C GLY A 208 -9.61 -43.03 2.27
N GLU A 209 -8.90 -43.09 3.39
CA GLU A 209 -8.06 -42.00 3.90
C GLU A 209 -6.93 -41.64 2.92
N ALA A 210 -6.21 -42.63 2.40
CA ALA A 210 -5.10 -42.40 1.46
C ALA A 210 -5.56 -41.71 0.16
N LYS A 211 -6.78 -42.00 -0.30
CA LYS A 211 -7.35 -41.35 -1.50
C LYS A 211 -7.72 -39.91 -1.21
N ALA A 212 -8.34 -39.63 -0.06
CA ALA A 212 -8.68 -38.28 0.36
C ALA A 212 -7.43 -37.42 0.58
N GLU A 213 -6.40 -37.99 1.22
CA GLU A 213 -5.10 -37.35 1.42
C GLU A 213 -4.42 -37.02 0.10
N GLY A 214 -4.33 -37.99 -0.83
CA GLY A 214 -3.73 -37.76 -2.15
C GLY A 214 -4.45 -36.66 -2.95
N ALA A 215 -5.78 -36.61 -2.88
CA ALA A 215 -6.57 -35.57 -3.52
C ALA A 215 -6.29 -34.17 -2.91
N LEU A 216 -6.21 -34.09 -1.57
CA LEU A 216 -5.89 -32.85 -0.87
C LEU A 216 -4.47 -32.37 -1.17
N LEU A 217 -3.48 -33.26 -1.10
CA LEU A 217 -2.08 -32.95 -1.42
C LEU A 217 -1.92 -32.49 -2.86
N GLY A 218 -2.61 -33.12 -3.83
CA GLY A 218 -2.61 -32.70 -5.23
C GLY A 218 -3.22 -31.31 -5.44
N ALA A 219 -4.29 -30.96 -4.70
CA ALA A 219 -4.87 -29.63 -4.73
C ALA A 219 -3.96 -28.57 -4.08
N LEU A 220 -3.32 -28.92 -2.95
CA LEU A 220 -2.37 -28.07 -2.26
C LEU A 220 -1.12 -27.80 -3.10
N ASP A 221 -0.57 -28.80 -3.79
CA ASP A 221 0.58 -28.64 -4.68
C ASP A 221 0.26 -27.68 -5.84
N LYS A 222 -0.92 -27.82 -6.48
CA LYS A 222 -1.38 -26.87 -7.51
C LYS A 222 -1.45 -25.44 -6.97
N ASN A 223 -2.03 -25.25 -5.78
CA ASN A 223 -2.10 -23.94 -5.14
C ASN A 223 -0.71 -23.39 -4.77
N ALA A 224 0.16 -24.23 -4.20
CA ALA A 224 1.52 -23.86 -3.82
C ALA A 224 2.35 -23.43 -5.04
N ARG A 225 2.22 -24.13 -6.17
CA ARG A 225 2.86 -23.74 -7.44
C ARG A 225 2.36 -22.37 -7.91
N SER A 226 1.05 -22.13 -7.93
CA SER A 226 0.49 -20.83 -8.32
C SER A 226 0.98 -19.70 -7.39
N TRP A 227 0.95 -19.93 -6.07
CA TRP A 227 1.46 -18.99 -5.07
C TRP A 227 2.95 -18.70 -5.27
N PHE A 228 3.75 -19.72 -5.52
CA PHE A 228 5.19 -19.58 -5.74
C PHE A 228 5.50 -18.71 -6.97
N TRP A 229 4.80 -18.94 -8.09
CA TRP A 229 4.95 -18.09 -9.29
C TRP A 229 4.55 -16.64 -9.06
N TRP A 230 3.49 -16.40 -8.28
CA TRP A 230 3.11 -15.06 -7.87
C TRP A 230 4.20 -14.40 -7.00
N LEU A 231 4.76 -15.13 -6.03
CA LEU A 231 5.84 -14.66 -5.17
C LEU A 231 7.12 -14.35 -5.98
N LEU A 232 7.48 -15.21 -6.93
CA LEU A 232 8.62 -15.00 -7.81
C LEU A 232 8.46 -13.74 -8.66
N SER A 233 7.25 -13.47 -9.16
CA SER A 233 6.95 -12.25 -9.92
C SER A 233 7.13 -10.98 -9.09
N GLN A 234 6.75 -11.01 -7.79
CA GLN A 234 7.00 -9.91 -6.85
C GLN A 234 8.51 -9.67 -6.60
N ARG A 235 9.30 -10.75 -6.56
CA ARG A 235 10.76 -10.67 -6.41
C ARG A 235 11.44 -10.19 -7.69
N TYR A 236 10.98 -10.66 -8.84
CA TYR A 236 11.43 -10.20 -10.15
C TYR A 236 11.22 -8.70 -10.30
N LEU A 237 10.01 -8.17 -10.06
CA LEU A 237 9.77 -6.73 -10.09
C LEU A 237 10.70 -5.99 -9.13
N GLY A 238 10.87 -6.51 -7.91
CA GLY A 238 11.75 -5.93 -6.90
C GLY A 238 13.21 -5.78 -7.36
N PHE A 239 13.77 -6.83 -7.95
CA PHE A 239 15.12 -6.81 -8.51
C PHE A 239 15.30 -5.71 -9.57
N TYR A 240 14.33 -5.55 -10.47
CA TYR A 240 14.40 -4.48 -11.50
C TYR A 240 14.26 -3.08 -10.89
N LEU A 241 13.46 -2.91 -9.84
CA LEU A 241 13.35 -1.62 -9.14
C LEU A 241 14.68 -1.24 -8.48
N ASP A 242 15.35 -2.19 -7.84
CA ASP A 242 16.66 -1.95 -7.24
C ASP A 242 17.73 -1.70 -8.32
N ALA A 243 17.69 -2.39 -9.46
CA ALA A 243 18.59 -2.11 -10.60
C ALA A 243 18.43 -0.67 -11.14
N ILE A 244 17.19 -0.16 -11.20
CA ILE A 244 16.93 1.24 -11.55
C ILE A 244 17.51 2.19 -10.49
N CYS A 245 17.35 1.89 -9.20
CA CYS A 245 17.90 2.70 -8.11
C CYS A 245 19.44 2.72 -8.13
N VAL A 246 20.08 1.57 -8.38
CA VAL A 246 21.54 1.46 -8.49
C VAL A 246 22.05 2.24 -9.71
N THR A 247 21.33 2.19 -10.83
CA THR A 247 21.66 2.99 -12.02
C THR A 247 21.55 4.48 -11.73
N PHE A 248 20.48 4.91 -11.04
CA PHE A 248 20.32 6.30 -10.58
C PHE A 248 21.48 6.74 -9.67
N LEU A 249 21.85 5.90 -8.70
CA LEU A 249 22.97 6.15 -7.80
C LEU A 249 24.30 6.24 -8.57
N ALA A 250 24.54 5.34 -9.52
CA ALA A 250 25.74 5.36 -10.35
C ALA A 250 25.85 6.65 -11.19
N CYS A 251 24.75 7.08 -11.83
CA CYS A 251 24.69 8.36 -12.52
C CYS A 251 24.98 9.53 -11.59
N LEU A 252 24.39 9.53 -10.38
CA LEU A 252 24.60 10.58 -9.38
C LEU A 252 26.06 10.64 -8.91
N LEU A 253 26.70 9.49 -8.72
CA LEU A 253 28.12 9.37 -8.36
C LEU A 253 29.04 9.90 -9.46
N VAL A 254 28.80 9.52 -10.72
CA VAL A 254 29.60 10.02 -11.85
C VAL A 254 29.44 11.54 -12.00
N ALA A 255 28.21 12.04 -11.93
CA ALA A 255 27.93 13.47 -12.00
C ALA A 255 28.59 14.25 -10.85
N THR A 256 28.55 13.70 -9.63
CA THR A 256 29.25 14.22 -8.45
C THR A 256 30.75 14.38 -8.68
N ILE A 257 31.40 13.38 -9.27
CA ILE A 257 32.84 13.40 -9.53
C ILE A 257 33.20 14.45 -10.59
N LEU A 258 32.43 14.52 -11.68
CA LEU A 258 32.65 15.46 -12.78
C LEU A 258 32.45 16.92 -12.34
N LEU A 259 31.47 17.18 -11.48
CA LEU A 259 31.07 18.53 -11.05
C LEU A 259 31.61 18.91 -9.65
N ARG A 260 32.61 18.16 -9.15
CA ARG A 260 33.16 18.30 -7.79
C ARG A 260 33.54 19.74 -7.41
N ASN A 261 34.01 20.53 -8.37
CA ASN A 261 34.54 21.87 -8.13
C ASN A 261 33.47 22.99 -8.16
N HIS A 262 32.26 22.70 -8.63
CA HIS A 262 31.24 23.72 -8.89
C HIS A 262 30.13 23.80 -7.83
N HIS A 263 29.98 22.78 -6.98
CA HIS A 263 28.87 22.68 -6.02
C HIS A 263 29.33 22.54 -4.57
N GLN A 264 28.44 22.92 -3.64
CA GLN A 264 28.67 22.76 -2.21
C GLN A 264 28.75 21.27 -1.85
N PRO A 265 29.83 20.80 -1.20
CA PRO A 265 30.03 19.38 -0.92
C PRO A 265 28.97 18.81 0.03
N GLN A 266 28.34 19.66 0.86
CA GLN A 266 27.29 19.23 1.79
C GLN A 266 26.03 18.73 1.06
N ILE A 267 25.56 19.48 0.05
CA ILE A 267 24.34 19.14 -0.70
C ILE A 267 24.56 17.86 -1.51
N LEU A 268 25.77 17.71 -2.06
CA LEU A 268 26.18 16.54 -2.82
C LEU A 268 26.24 15.27 -1.96
N ALA A 269 26.81 15.39 -0.76
CA ALA A 269 26.85 14.30 0.22
C ALA A 269 25.44 13.88 0.66
N LEU A 270 24.54 14.85 0.88
CA LEU A 270 23.15 14.57 1.25
C LEU A 270 22.41 13.84 0.12
N ALA A 271 22.58 14.29 -1.14
CA ALA A 271 21.98 13.64 -2.29
C ALA A 271 22.46 12.18 -2.45
N LEU A 272 23.75 11.92 -2.25
CA LEU A 272 24.31 10.57 -2.29
C LEU A 272 23.76 9.67 -1.17
N LEU A 273 23.70 10.19 0.07
CA LEU A 273 23.15 9.44 1.21
C LEU A 273 21.70 9.03 0.95
N TYR A 274 20.87 9.95 0.47
CA TYR A 274 19.48 9.68 0.15
C TYR A 274 19.30 8.77 -1.08
N ALA A 275 20.17 8.87 -2.08
CA ALA A 275 20.14 7.97 -3.23
C ALA A 275 20.45 6.52 -2.84
N VAL A 276 21.34 6.29 -1.87
CA VAL A 276 21.57 4.94 -1.30
C VAL A 276 20.32 4.43 -0.60
N GLN A 277 19.65 5.28 0.19
CA GLN A 277 18.43 4.92 0.91
C GLN A 277 17.24 4.62 -0.02
N LEU A 278 17.26 5.12 -1.27
CA LEU A 278 16.24 4.85 -2.28
C LEU A 278 16.15 3.35 -2.62
N ALA A 279 17.30 2.66 -2.64
CA ALA A 279 17.34 1.21 -2.84
C ALA A 279 16.63 0.50 -1.68
N GLY A 280 15.80 -0.50 -1.98
CA GLY A 280 14.97 -1.19 -0.99
C GLY A 280 13.71 -0.44 -0.55
N THR A 281 13.79 0.87 -0.23
CA THR A 281 12.60 1.66 0.12
C THR A 281 11.66 1.82 -1.07
N PHE A 282 12.18 1.92 -2.30
CA PHE A 282 11.36 2.04 -3.50
C PHE A 282 10.56 0.76 -3.75
N GLN A 283 11.23 -0.38 -3.63
CA GLN A 283 10.60 -1.69 -3.71
C GLN A 283 9.47 -1.83 -2.68
N TRP A 284 9.73 -1.47 -1.41
CA TRP A 284 8.71 -1.52 -0.37
C TRP A 284 7.51 -0.63 -0.70
N THR A 285 7.75 0.61 -1.15
CA THR A 285 6.70 1.56 -1.51
C THR A 285 5.80 1.03 -2.62
N VAL A 286 6.38 0.43 -3.67
CA VAL A 286 5.62 -0.16 -4.78
C VAL A 286 4.76 -1.33 -4.29
N ARG A 287 5.26 -2.15 -3.37
CA ARG A 287 4.49 -3.24 -2.75
C ARG A 287 3.33 -2.72 -1.91
N GLN A 288 3.56 -1.69 -1.09
CA GLN A 288 2.50 -1.09 -0.28
C GLN A 288 1.40 -0.45 -1.14
N HIS A 289 1.76 0.20 -2.24
CA HIS A 289 0.80 0.69 -3.22
C HIS A 289 -0.05 -0.45 -3.80
N ALA A 290 0.56 -1.57 -4.20
CA ALA A 290 -0.17 -2.72 -4.74
C ALA A 290 -1.11 -3.36 -3.71
N LEU A 291 -0.69 -3.45 -2.45
CA LEU A 291 -1.52 -3.93 -1.35
C LEU A 291 -2.72 -3.00 -1.11
N ALA A 292 -2.47 -1.70 -1.07
CA ALA A 292 -3.53 -0.70 -0.88
C ALA A 292 -4.56 -0.73 -2.03
N GLU A 293 -4.11 -0.90 -3.28
CA GLU A 293 -5.00 -1.12 -4.42
C GLU A 293 -5.84 -2.39 -4.31
N SER A 294 -5.23 -3.49 -3.86
CA SER A 294 -5.92 -4.78 -3.67
C SER A 294 -7.04 -4.68 -2.63
N PHE A 295 -6.75 -4.11 -1.45
CA PHE A 295 -7.76 -3.93 -0.39
C PHE A 295 -8.89 -3.00 -0.85
N MET A 296 -8.55 -1.90 -1.53
CA MET A 296 -9.55 -0.97 -2.07
C MET A 296 -10.40 -1.58 -3.19
N ALA A 297 -9.84 -2.48 -4.00
CA ALA A 297 -10.59 -3.21 -5.03
C ALA A 297 -11.64 -4.14 -4.40
N SER A 298 -11.30 -4.86 -3.34
CA SER A 298 -12.24 -5.72 -2.60
C SER A 298 -13.45 -4.92 -2.08
N VAL A 299 -13.19 -3.79 -1.40
CA VAL A 299 -14.25 -2.88 -0.91
C VAL A 299 -15.11 -2.34 -2.04
N ALA A 300 -14.49 -1.97 -3.17
CA ALA A 300 -15.20 -1.40 -4.31
C ALA A 300 -16.20 -2.39 -4.92
N VAL A 301 -15.79 -3.65 -5.11
CA VAL A 301 -16.64 -4.72 -5.65
C VAL A 301 -17.83 -4.95 -4.72
N TRP A 302 -17.57 -5.13 -3.43
CA TRP A 302 -18.62 -5.36 -2.43
C TRP A 302 -19.65 -4.24 -2.40
N LYS A 303 -19.19 -2.99 -2.34
CA LYS A 303 -20.04 -1.80 -2.33
C LYS A 303 -20.82 -1.61 -3.64
N SER A 304 -20.29 -2.09 -4.76
CA SER A 304 -20.99 -2.06 -6.05
C SER A 304 -22.15 -3.05 -6.09
N ASN A 305 -21.97 -4.24 -5.51
CA ASN A 305 -23.00 -5.28 -5.43
C ASN A 305 -24.16 -4.84 -4.53
N LEU A 306 -23.88 -4.28 -3.36
CA LEU A 306 -24.90 -3.70 -2.49
C LEU A 306 -25.68 -2.55 -3.15
N ARG A 307 -25.02 -1.73 -3.97
CA ARG A 307 -25.69 -0.64 -4.72
C ARG A 307 -26.64 -1.14 -5.79
N ARG A 308 -26.31 -2.25 -6.46
CA ARG A 308 -27.20 -2.86 -7.45
C ARG A 308 -28.48 -3.38 -6.79
N LEU A 309 -28.34 -4.01 -5.62
CA LEU A 309 -29.46 -4.58 -4.87
C LEU A 309 -30.43 -3.52 -4.31
N THR A 310 -29.90 -2.39 -3.84
CA THR A 310 -30.70 -1.25 -3.35
C THR A 310 -31.33 -0.40 -4.48
N ARG A 311 -30.86 -0.51 -5.72
CA ARG A 311 -31.46 0.16 -6.88
C ARG A 311 -32.55 -0.66 -7.55
N SER A 312 -32.36 -1.97 -7.67
CA SER A 312 -33.37 -2.89 -8.23
C SER A 312 -34.71 -2.80 -7.47
N THR A 313 -34.67 -2.53 -6.17
CA THR A 313 -35.85 -2.29 -5.33
C THR A 313 -36.56 -0.95 -5.56
N ARG A 314 -35.88 0.06 -6.11
CA ARG A 314 -36.53 1.34 -6.51
C ARG A 314 -37.16 1.27 -7.89
N GLN A 315 -36.87 0.23 -8.67
CA GLN A 315 -37.27 0.08 -10.06
C GLN A 315 -38.29 -1.03 -10.30
N CYS A 316 -38.72 -1.75 -9.27
CA CYS A 316 -39.99 -2.47 -9.34
C CYS A 316 -41.11 -1.51 -8.95
N PRO A 317 -42.00 -1.09 -9.87
CA PRO A 317 -43.30 -0.59 -9.49
C PRO A 317 -44.01 -1.70 -8.69
N CYS A 318 -44.87 -1.33 -7.77
CA CYS A 318 -45.59 -2.21 -6.87
C CYS A 318 -46.56 -3.22 -7.55
N ASP A 319 -46.44 -3.48 -8.85
CA ASP A 319 -47.46 -4.18 -9.64
C ASP A 319 -47.15 -5.67 -9.92
N CYS A 320 -45.98 -6.20 -9.56
CA CYS A 320 -45.63 -7.60 -9.90
C CYS A 320 -45.78 -8.63 -8.77
N VAL A 321 -46.37 -8.29 -7.63
CA VAL A 321 -46.58 -9.26 -6.52
C VAL A 321 -47.97 -9.92 -6.54
N CYS A 322 -48.86 -9.56 -7.47
CA CYS A 322 -50.22 -10.10 -7.52
C CYS A 322 -50.47 -11.23 -8.55
N SER A 323 -49.43 -11.84 -9.12
CA SER A 323 -49.56 -12.90 -10.14
C SER A 323 -48.65 -14.09 -9.81
N MET A 324 -48.91 -14.75 -8.69
CA MET A 324 -48.51 -16.14 -8.42
C MET A 324 -49.26 -16.61 -7.17
N VAL A 325 -50.57 -16.77 -7.33
CA VAL A 325 -51.41 -17.73 -6.60
C VAL A 325 -52.07 -18.59 -7.67
#